data_AF-A0A7C4S9S6-F1
#
_entry.id   AF-A0A7C4S9S6-F1
#
_cell.length_a   1.000
_cell.length_b   1.000
_cell.length_c   1.000
_cell.angle_alpha   90.00
_cell.angle_beta   90.00
_cell.angle_gamma   90.00
#
_symmetry.space_group_name_H-M   'P 1'
#
loop_
_entity.id
_entity.type
_entity.pdbx_description
1 polymer ?
#
loop_
_entity_poly.entity_id
_entity_poly.type
_entity_poly.pdbx_seq_one_letter_code
_entity_poly.pdbx_strand_id
1 'polypeptide(L)'
;MSKRKALYARKVKRAVHMLFFRRHKKPGVKGWELRRSLGSDYPKVLSILDEHLKALDLQVKTVFEDEKTPENPTMEQLDRARFYITLRGELTLKEAKMVGWRIDDLAGLAITIAYILSKGGKAPRKEVEELLHEKLPGWRVGLNIDRYIRYGYLAQDEN
;
A
#
# COMPACT_ATOMS: atom_id res chain seq x y z
N MET A 1 -18.44 28.51 -12.68
CA MET A 1 -18.49 27.16 -12.06
C MET A 1 -19.52 27.15 -10.92
N SER A 2 -20.39 26.14 -10.83
CA SER A 2 -21.33 26.00 -9.68
C SER A 2 -20.55 25.86 -8.36
N LYS A 3 -21.04 26.48 -7.27
CA LYS A 3 -20.43 26.44 -5.92
C LYS A 3 -20.07 25.02 -5.47
N ARG A 4 -20.90 24.03 -5.84
CA ARG A 4 -20.67 22.60 -5.54
C ARG A 4 -19.46 22.03 -6.27
N LYS A 5 -19.24 22.38 -7.54
CA LYS A 5 -18.07 21.93 -8.32
C LYS A 5 -16.76 22.47 -7.72
N ALA A 6 -16.74 23.75 -7.32
CA ALA A 6 -15.59 24.36 -6.69
C ALA A 6 -15.23 23.71 -5.34
N LEU A 7 -16.25 23.32 -4.55
CA LEU A 7 -16.05 22.58 -3.29
C LEU A 7 -15.40 21.22 -3.54
N TYR A 8 -15.94 20.41 -4.46
CA TYR A 8 -15.36 19.09 -4.78
C TYR A 8 -13.95 19.21 -5.34
N ALA A 9 -13.67 20.20 -6.19
CA ALA A 9 -12.32 20.44 -6.68
C ALA A 9 -11.31 20.71 -5.54
N ARG A 10 -11.70 21.49 -4.52
CA ARG A 10 -10.86 21.71 -3.32
C ARG A 10 -10.65 20.43 -2.53
N LYS A 11 -11.69 19.60 -2.37
CA LYS A 11 -11.60 18.30 -1.68
C LYS A 11 -10.69 17.32 -2.44
N VAL A 12 -10.79 17.26 -3.77
CA VAL A 12 -9.92 16.42 -4.62
C VAL A 12 -8.46 16.83 -4.46
N LYS A 13 -8.12 18.13 -4.53
CA LYS A 13 -6.75 18.60 -4.27
C LYS A 13 -6.23 18.16 -2.91
N ARG A 14 -7.09 18.23 -1.87
CA ARG A 14 -6.73 17.79 -0.52
C ARG A 14 -6.54 16.27 -0.43
N ALA A 15 -7.37 15.49 -1.12
CA ALA A 15 -7.21 14.04 -1.22
C ALA A 15 -5.89 13.66 -1.91
N VAL A 16 -5.51 14.35 -2.99
CA VAL A 16 -4.20 14.18 -3.65
C VAL A 16 -3.07 14.38 -2.65
N HIS A 17 -3.10 15.49 -1.89
CA HIS A 17 -2.04 15.76 -0.91
C HIS A 17 -1.95 14.70 0.19
N MET A 18 -3.08 14.11 0.58
CA MET A 18 -3.10 13.06 1.60
C MET A 18 -2.60 11.73 1.05
N LEU A 19 -2.98 11.36 -0.18
CA LEU A 19 -2.71 10.04 -0.75
C LEU A 19 -1.32 9.93 -1.40
N PHE A 20 -0.82 10.99 -2.05
CA PHE A 20 0.48 10.96 -2.73
C PHE A 20 1.66 11.25 -1.80
N PHE A 21 1.49 12.12 -0.81
CA PHE A 21 2.59 12.48 0.09
C PHE A 21 2.58 11.63 1.35
N ARG A 22 3.72 11.01 1.63
CA ARG A 22 3.91 10.20 2.83
C ARG A 22 3.82 11.07 4.09
N ARG A 23 2.76 10.90 4.86
CA ARG A 23 2.60 11.52 6.19
C ARG A 23 2.96 10.60 7.36
N HIS A 24 2.92 9.28 7.14
CA HIS A 24 3.14 8.27 8.17
C HIS A 24 4.15 7.19 7.72
N LYS A 25 4.55 6.33 8.66
CA LYS A 25 5.48 5.22 8.40
C LYS A 25 4.94 4.27 7.33
N LYS A 26 3.63 3.95 7.38
CA LYS A 26 2.94 3.13 6.37
C LYS A 26 2.39 4.01 5.23
N PRO A 27 2.58 3.63 3.96
CA PRO A 27 1.99 4.36 2.82
C PRO A 27 0.47 4.37 2.88
N GLY A 28 -0.16 5.27 2.13
CA GLY A 28 -1.61 5.43 2.10
C GLY A 28 -2.21 6.09 3.35
N VAL A 29 -3.54 6.18 3.37
CA VAL A 29 -4.30 6.95 4.36
C VAL A 29 -5.49 6.13 4.85
N LYS A 30 -5.78 6.17 6.15
CA LYS A 30 -6.97 5.50 6.70
C LYS A 30 -8.26 6.24 6.33
N GLY A 31 -9.36 5.51 6.13
CA GLY A 31 -10.64 6.11 5.77
C GLY A 31 -11.15 7.15 6.77
N TRP A 32 -10.99 6.89 8.07
CA TRP A 32 -11.39 7.86 9.10
C TRP A 32 -10.62 9.19 9.02
N GLU A 33 -9.36 9.18 8.56
CA GLU A 33 -8.57 10.40 8.32
C GLU A 33 -9.10 11.17 7.11
N LEU A 34 -9.46 10.45 6.04
CA LEU A 34 -10.11 11.02 4.86
C LEU A 34 -11.47 11.63 5.23
N ARG A 35 -12.29 10.92 6.01
CA ARG A 35 -13.58 11.41 6.51
C ARG A 35 -13.41 12.69 7.33
N ARG A 36 -12.45 12.72 8.25
CA ARG A 36 -12.14 13.91 9.06
C ARG A 36 -11.71 15.11 8.20
N SER A 37 -10.98 14.88 7.11
CA SER A 37 -10.41 15.96 6.29
C SER A 37 -11.30 16.38 5.11
N LEU A 38 -12.11 15.48 4.56
CA LEU A 38 -12.88 15.67 3.33
C LEU A 38 -14.40 15.68 3.59
N GLY A 39 -14.86 15.13 4.72
CA GLY A 39 -16.26 14.98 5.10
C GLY A 39 -16.79 13.56 4.86
N SER A 40 -18.06 13.32 5.20
CA SER A 40 -18.74 12.02 5.04
C SER A 40 -18.86 11.57 3.58
N ASP A 41 -18.77 12.50 2.63
CA ASP A 41 -18.82 12.26 1.19
C ASP A 41 -17.43 11.95 0.59
N TYR A 42 -16.42 11.65 1.41
CA TYR A 42 -15.08 11.31 0.91
C TYR A 42 -15.06 10.16 -0.12
N PRO A 43 -15.91 9.11 -0.06
CA PRO A 43 -15.88 8.06 -1.07
C PRO A 43 -16.19 8.61 -2.47
N LYS A 44 -17.08 9.61 -2.55
CA LYS A 44 -17.37 10.33 -3.80
C LYS A 44 -16.22 11.22 -4.24
N VAL A 45 -15.48 11.82 -3.31
CA VAL A 45 -14.26 12.58 -3.63
C VAL A 45 -13.21 11.65 -4.22
N LEU A 46 -13.05 10.44 -3.65
CA LEU A 46 -12.12 9.43 -4.16
C LEU A 46 -12.51 8.92 -5.54
N SER A 47 -13.80 8.70 -5.82
CA SER A 47 -14.23 8.29 -7.17
C SER A 47 -13.96 9.37 -8.21
N ILE A 48 -14.19 10.65 -7.88
CA ILE A 48 -13.82 11.76 -8.75
C ILE A 48 -12.30 11.80 -8.96
N LEU A 49 -11.51 11.60 -7.90
CA LEU A 49 -10.06 11.54 -8.01
C LEU A 49 -9.61 10.37 -8.91
N ASP A 50 -10.19 9.18 -8.75
CA ASP A 50 -9.88 8.01 -9.57
C ASP A 50 -10.08 8.26 -11.07
N GLU A 51 -11.16 8.96 -11.44
CA GLU A 51 -11.40 9.37 -12.83
C GLU A 51 -10.29 10.29 -13.37
N HIS A 52 -9.76 11.20 -12.56
CA HIS A 52 -8.63 12.05 -12.98
C HIS A 52 -7.34 11.24 -13.11
N LEU A 53 -7.16 10.23 -12.26
CA LEU A 53 -5.98 9.36 -12.23
C LEU A 53 -5.93 8.40 -13.42
N LYS A 54 -7.07 8.05 -14.04
CA LYS A 54 -7.12 7.23 -15.27
C LYS A 54 -6.21 7.75 -16.37
N ALA A 55 -6.17 9.07 -16.60
CA ALA A 55 -5.35 9.68 -17.62
C ALA A 55 -3.83 9.53 -17.37
N LEU A 56 -3.45 9.18 -16.13
CA LEU A 56 -2.06 8.98 -15.69
C LEU A 56 -1.73 7.50 -15.47
N ASP A 57 -2.61 6.58 -15.86
CA ASP A 57 -2.53 5.15 -15.54
C ASP A 57 -2.43 4.85 -14.04
N LEU A 58 -3.13 5.65 -13.23
CA LEU A 58 -3.20 5.49 -11.78
C LEU A 58 -4.63 5.16 -11.34
N GLN A 59 -4.75 4.56 -10.16
CA GLN A 59 -6.03 4.25 -9.52
C GLN A 59 -5.96 4.37 -8.00
N VAL A 60 -7.12 4.62 -7.38
CA VAL A 60 -7.29 4.53 -5.92
C VAL A 60 -7.62 3.09 -5.55
N LYS A 61 -6.74 2.44 -4.79
CA LYS A 61 -6.94 1.07 -4.27
C LYS A 61 -7.33 1.12 -2.80
N THR A 62 -8.39 0.38 -2.43
CA THR A 62 -8.82 0.19 -1.04
C THR A 62 -8.33 -1.16 -0.53
N VAL A 63 -7.72 -1.17 0.64
CA VAL A 63 -7.27 -2.38 1.34
C VAL A 63 -7.98 -2.45 2.69
N PHE A 64 -8.73 -3.54 2.90
CA PHE A 64 -9.41 -3.84 4.15
C PHE A 64 -8.48 -4.63 5.07
N GLU A 65 -8.65 -4.48 6.38
CA GLU A 65 -7.88 -5.26 7.36
C GLU A 65 -8.40 -6.69 7.48
N ASP A 66 -9.66 -6.92 7.15
CA ASP A 66 -10.29 -8.24 7.12
C ASP A 66 -9.99 -8.96 5.80
N GLU A 67 -9.86 -10.29 5.85
CA GLU A 67 -9.45 -11.14 4.71
C GLU A 67 -10.39 -11.07 3.49
N LYS A 68 -11.65 -10.64 3.69
CA LYS A 68 -12.65 -10.54 2.62
C LYS A 68 -12.89 -9.10 2.24
N THR A 69 -12.60 -8.77 0.97
CA THR A 69 -13.02 -7.50 0.38
C THR A 69 -14.55 -7.47 0.30
N PRO A 70 -15.25 -6.56 0.99
CA PRO A 70 -16.70 -6.48 0.92
C PRO A 70 -17.14 -6.00 -0.47
N GLU A 71 -18.16 -6.61 -1.06
CA GLU A 71 -18.74 -6.14 -2.34
C GLU A 71 -19.35 -4.73 -2.21
N ASN A 72 -20.02 -4.47 -1.09
CA ASN A 72 -20.58 -3.16 -0.74
C ASN A 72 -20.15 -2.78 0.68
N PRO A 73 -18.95 -2.19 0.85
CA PRO A 73 -18.42 -1.88 2.16
C PRO A 73 -19.26 -0.80 2.84
N THR A 74 -19.60 -1.00 4.11
CA THR A 74 -20.25 0.01 4.94
C THR A 74 -19.31 1.19 5.20
N MET A 75 -19.85 2.34 5.60
CA MET A 75 -19.01 3.50 5.95
C MET A 75 -18.02 3.18 7.08
N GLU A 76 -18.39 2.32 8.03
CA GLU A 76 -17.50 1.89 9.11
C GLU A 76 -16.35 1.03 8.59
N GLN A 77 -16.63 0.12 7.65
CA GLN A 77 -15.60 -0.70 7.00
C GLN A 77 -14.65 0.18 6.18
N LEU A 78 -15.18 1.16 5.45
CA LEU A 78 -14.36 2.12 4.70
C LEU A 78 -13.50 2.99 5.64
N ASP A 79 -14.03 3.41 6.79
CA ASP A 79 -13.29 4.20 7.77
C ASP A 79 -12.10 3.42 8.37
N ARG A 80 -12.23 2.09 8.53
CA ARG A 80 -11.13 1.19 8.93
C ARG A 80 -10.18 0.85 7.79
N ALA A 81 -10.65 0.85 6.55
CA ALA A 81 -9.83 0.55 5.39
C ALA A 81 -8.70 1.58 5.17
N ARG A 82 -7.68 1.15 4.42
CA ARG A 82 -6.57 2.01 4.01
C ARG A 82 -6.59 2.19 2.50
N PHE A 83 -6.45 3.44 2.07
CA PHE A 83 -6.51 3.85 0.68
C PHE A 83 -5.11 4.19 0.17
N TYR A 84 -4.78 3.70 -1.03
CA TYR A 84 -3.49 3.89 -1.69
C TYR A 84 -3.69 4.38 -3.11
N ILE A 85 -2.67 5.02 -3.66
CA ILE A 85 -2.54 5.18 -5.11
C ILE A 85 -1.69 4.03 -5.63
N THR A 86 -2.20 3.32 -6.62
CA THR A 86 -1.47 2.28 -7.33
C THR A 86 -1.53 2.53 -8.83
N LEU A 87 -0.71 1.82 -9.58
CA LEU A 87 -0.86 1.77 -11.03
C LEU A 87 -2.18 1.08 -11.39
N ARG A 88 -2.76 1.53 -12.49
CA ARG A 88 -3.94 0.91 -13.09
C ARG A 88 -3.55 -0.24 -14.00
N GLY A 89 -2.54 -0.04 -14.85
CA GLY A 89 -1.90 -1.07 -15.62
C GLY A 89 -0.75 -1.77 -14.90
N GLU A 90 -0.02 -2.56 -15.68
CA GLU A 90 1.21 -3.22 -15.25
C GLU A 90 2.42 -2.43 -15.72
N LEU A 91 3.51 -2.49 -14.95
CA LEU A 91 4.79 -1.93 -15.39
C LEU A 91 5.39 -2.81 -16.48
N THR A 92 5.89 -2.20 -17.55
CA THR A 92 6.78 -2.91 -18.46
C THR A 92 8.05 -3.34 -17.74
N LEU A 93 8.75 -4.35 -18.26
CA LEU A 93 10.04 -4.81 -17.70
C LEU A 93 11.08 -3.68 -17.58
N LYS A 94 11.00 -2.66 -18.45
CA LYS A 94 11.89 -1.50 -18.43
C LYS A 94 11.56 -0.58 -17.25
N GLU A 95 10.28 -0.34 -16.98
CA GLU A 95 9.82 0.52 -15.89
C GLU A 95 9.93 -0.20 -14.54
N ALA A 96 9.72 -1.51 -14.49
CA ALA A 96 9.91 -2.32 -13.28
C ALA A 96 11.34 -2.19 -12.72
N LYS A 97 12.36 -2.06 -13.60
CA LYS A 97 13.75 -1.80 -13.20
C LYS A 97 13.95 -0.40 -12.57
N MET A 98 13.03 0.54 -12.81
CA MET A 98 13.08 1.90 -12.27
C MET A 98 12.42 2.03 -10.88
N VAL A 99 11.78 0.97 -10.38
CA VAL A 99 11.11 0.93 -9.06
C VAL A 99 12.11 1.07 -7.89
N GLY A 100 13.41 1.07 -8.17
CA GLY A 100 14.46 1.25 -7.18
C GLY A 100 14.74 0.00 -6.34
N TRP A 101 14.15 -1.14 -6.73
CA TRP A 101 14.42 -2.45 -6.14
C TRP A 101 15.23 -3.29 -7.12
N ARG A 102 16.20 -4.02 -6.59
CA ARG A 102 16.89 -5.04 -7.38
C ARG A 102 15.99 -6.25 -7.55
N ILE A 103 16.16 -7.00 -8.63
CA ILE A 103 15.44 -8.25 -8.86
C ILE A 103 15.69 -9.24 -7.71
N ASP A 104 16.94 -9.33 -7.24
CA ASP A 104 17.33 -10.19 -6.10
C ASP A 104 16.59 -9.83 -4.81
N ASP A 105 16.27 -8.55 -4.61
CA ASP A 105 15.53 -8.05 -3.46
C ASP A 105 14.05 -8.44 -3.54
N LEU A 106 13.45 -8.33 -4.72
CA LEU A 106 12.08 -8.79 -4.95
C LEU A 106 11.96 -10.31 -4.80
N ALA A 107 12.94 -11.05 -5.30
CA ALA A 107 13.01 -12.51 -5.12
C ALA A 107 13.13 -12.86 -3.63
N GLY A 108 13.99 -12.18 -2.88
CA GLY A 108 14.11 -12.36 -1.43
C GLY A 108 12.78 -12.10 -0.71
N LEU A 109 12.10 -11.00 -1.03
CA LEU A 109 10.78 -10.71 -0.45
C LEU A 109 9.75 -11.79 -0.78
N ALA A 110 9.71 -12.25 -2.04
CA ALA A 110 8.78 -13.29 -2.46
C ALA A 110 9.03 -14.61 -1.72
N ILE A 111 10.29 -15.02 -1.57
CA ILE A 111 10.68 -16.20 -0.79
C ILE A 111 10.26 -16.06 0.67
N THR A 112 10.50 -14.89 1.28
CA THR A 112 10.09 -14.63 2.67
C THR A 112 8.58 -14.74 2.84
N ILE A 113 7.79 -14.13 1.96
CA ILE A 113 6.33 -14.19 2.02
C ILE A 113 5.85 -15.64 1.85
N ALA A 114 6.36 -16.35 0.84
CA ALA A 114 5.99 -17.74 0.58
C ALA A 114 6.31 -18.65 1.78
N TYR A 115 7.46 -18.44 2.43
CA TYR A 115 7.84 -19.20 3.62
C TYR A 115 6.95 -18.90 4.83
N ILE A 116 6.67 -17.62 5.09
CA ILE A 116 5.76 -17.23 6.18
C ILE A 116 4.37 -17.82 5.96
N LEU A 117 3.86 -17.79 4.72
CA LEU A 117 2.57 -18.37 4.36
C LEU A 117 2.56 -19.90 4.55
N SER A 118 3.64 -20.60 4.18
CA SER A 118 3.72 -22.05 4.37
C SER A 118 3.78 -22.47 5.85
N LYS A 119 4.13 -21.55 6.76
CA LYS A 119 4.16 -21.72 8.22
C LYS A 119 2.89 -21.22 8.93
N GLY A 120 1.81 -20.95 8.19
CA GLY A 120 0.54 -20.49 8.78
C GLY A 120 0.51 -18.99 9.09
N GLY A 121 1.29 -18.19 8.35
CA GLY A 121 1.24 -16.73 8.41
C GLY A 121 2.22 -16.08 9.39
N LYS A 122 3.04 -16.87 10.10
CA LYS A 122 4.10 -16.38 11.00
C LYS A 122 5.31 -17.31 10.96
N ALA A 123 6.51 -16.75 11.14
CA ALA A 123 7.74 -17.53 11.27
C ALA A 123 8.78 -16.77 12.12
N PRO A 124 9.67 -17.47 12.85
CA PRO A 124 10.79 -16.83 13.55
C PRO A 124 11.70 -16.10 12.57
N ARG A 125 12.12 -14.87 12.91
CA ARG A 125 13.01 -14.06 12.05
C ARG A 125 14.28 -14.82 11.67
N LYS A 126 14.88 -15.52 12.64
CA LYS A 126 16.11 -16.29 12.42
C LYS A 126 15.96 -17.38 11.36
N GLU A 127 14.84 -18.11 11.36
CA GLU A 127 14.56 -19.15 10.35
C GLU A 127 14.42 -18.53 8.95
N VAL A 128 13.78 -17.38 8.85
CA VAL A 128 13.64 -16.66 7.58
C VAL A 128 15.01 -16.17 7.08
N GLU A 129 15.85 -15.63 7.96
CA GLU A 129 17.19 -15.18 7.61
C GLU A 129 18.06 -16.36 7.15
N GLU A 130 18.05 -17.48 7.88
CA GLU A 130 18.77 -18.71 7.52
C GLU A 130 18.36 -19.24 6.13
N LEU A 131 17.07 -19.28 5.83
CA LEU A 131 16.56 -19.65 4.50
C LEU A 131 17.10 -18.73 3.40
N LEU A 132 17.06 -17.42 3.62
CA LEU A 132 17.56 -16.46 2.62
C LEU A 132 19.09 -16.54 2.46
N HIS A 133 19.82 -16.89 3.52
CA HIS A 133 21.28 -17.05 3.49
C HIS A 133 21.73 -18.18 2.55
N GLU A 134 20.90 -19.18 2.25
CA GLU A 134 21.23 -20.24 1.29
C GLU A 134 21.45 -19.72 -0.14
N LYS A 135 20.81 -18.60 -0.50
CA LYS A 135 20.81 -18.06 -1.87
C LYS A 135 21.30 -16.62 -1.97
N LEU A 136 21.36 -15.88 -0.87
CA LEU A 136 21.72 -14.45 -0.85
C LEU A 136 22.91 -14.17 0.09
N PRO A 137 23.78 -13.18 -0.24
CA PRO A 137 24.89 -12.78 0.62
C PRO A 137 24.40 -12.32 2.00
N GLY A 138 25.10 -12.72 3.07
CA GLY A 138 24.52 -12.58 4.41
C GLY A 138 24.28 -11.15 4.90
N TRP A 139 25.18 -10.22 4.61
CA TRP A 139 24.97 -8.80 4.92
C TRP A 139 23.72 -8.22 4.23
N ARG A 140 23.33 -8.79 3.08
CA ARG A 140 22.17 -8.34 2.31
C ARG A 140 20.86 -8.87 2.90
N VAL A 141 20.85 -10.07 3.48
CA VAL A 141 19.67 -10.66 4.10
C VAL A 141 19.13 -9.78 5.23
N GLY A 142 19.98 -9.41 6.19
CA GLY A 142 19.57 -8.54 7.31
C GLY A 142 19.05 -7.19 6.85
N LEU A 143 19.77 -6.51 5.95
CA LEU A 143 19.35 -5.22 5.38
C LEU A 143 18.00 -5.33 4.64
N ASN A 144 17.78 -6.43 3.92
CA ASN A 144 16.57 -6.67 3.16
C ASN A 144 15.37 -6.92 4.08
N ILE A 145 15.50 -7.77 5.09
CA ILE A 145 14.44 -8.00 6.08
C ILE A 145 14.05 -6.69 6.77
N ASP A 146 15.03 -5.92 7.23
CA ASP A 146 14.76 -4.61 7.86
C ASP A 146 14.07 -3.64 6.89
N ARG A 147 14.47 -3.64 5.61
CA ARG A 147 13.81 -2.82 4.57
C ARG A 147 12.37 -3.27 4.35
N TYR A 148 12.09 -4.57 4.29
CA TYR A 148 10.75 -5.11 4.11
C TYR A 148 9.82 -4.72 5.26
N ILE A 149 10.31 -4.80 6.51
CA ILE A 149 9.58 -4.36 7.70
C ILE A 149 9.35 -2.84 7.67
N ARG A 150 10.39 -2.07 7.34
CA ARG A 150 10.31 -0.60 7.27
C ARG A 150 9.29 -0.11 6.24
N TYR A 151 9.18 -0.81 5.11
CA TYR A 151 8.22 -0.52 4.05
C TYR A 151 6.84 -1.15 4.29
N GLY A 152 6.71 -1.98 5.32
CA GLY A 152 5.44 -2.55 5.76
C GLY A 152 4.99 -3.77 4.97
N TYR A 153 5.89 -4.42 4.23
CA TYR A 153 5.61 -5.72 3.60
C TYR A 153 5.61 -6.85 4.64
N LEU A 154 6.40 -6.71 5.70
CA LEU A 154 6.47 -7.62 6.82
C LEU A 154 6.18 -6.88 8.13
N ALA A 155 5.70 -7.60 9.12
CA ALA A 155 5.63 -7.16 10.50
C ALA A 155 6.48 -8.08 11.36
N GLN A 156 7.13 -7.50 12.37
CA GLN A 156 7.87 -8.24 13.39
C GLN A 156 7.23 -7.91 14.73
N ASP A 157 6.76 -8.95 15.43
CA ASP A 157 6.29 -8.83 16.81
C ASP A 157 7.52 -8.71 17.75
N GLU A 158 7.36 -8.08 18.92
CA GLU A 158 8.48 -7.80 19.86
C GLU A 158 8.99 -9.03 20.63
N ASN A 159 8.49 -10.23 20.33
CA ASN A 159 8.87 -11.49 21.00
C ASN A 159 10.03 -12.21 20.32
#